data_AF-A0AAV3SAL4-F1
#
_entry.id   AF-A0AAV3SAL4-F1
#
_cell.length_a   1.000
_cell.length_b   1.000
_cell.length_c   1.000
_cell.angle_alpha   90.00
_cell.angle_beta   90.00
_cell.angle_gamma   90.00
#
_symmetry.space_group_name_H-M   'P 1'
#
loop_
_entity.id
_entity.type
_entity.pdbx_description
1 polymer ?
#
loop_
_entity_poly.entity_id
_entity_poly.type
_entity_poly.pdbx_seq_one_letter_code
_entity_poly.pdbx_strand_id
1 'polypeptide(L)'
;MNADAVATRPWLRGALGCLLVLVLLAPVFAWASGVVGYAEPLENAAHATGAADAASSAVSGLLPGYTVPGLNGPLGTLASAALGTLLTLAVALGTGRLLER
;
A
#
# COMPACT_ATOMS: atom_id res chain seq x y z
N MET A 1 -22.00 0.88 -18.21
CA MET A 1 -21.80 2.07 -17.34
C MET A 1 -20.66 2.93 -17.89
N ASN A 2 -20.96 4.06 -18.55
CA ASN A 2 -19.97 4.93 -19.22
C ASN A 2 -19.10 5.70 -18.20
N ALA A 3 -17.83 5.92 -18.51
CA ALA A 3 -16.86 6.61 -17.65
C ALA A 3 -17.33 8.04 -17.28
N ASP A 4 -18.15 8.66 -18.13
CA ASP A 4 -18.69 10.01 -17.93
C ASP A 4 -19.67 10.10 -16.74
N ALA A 5 -20.32 8.99 -16.37
CA ALA A 5 -21.24 8.95 -15.23
C ALA A 5 -20.52 8.94 -13.87
N VAL A 6 -19.25 8.52 -13.84
CA VAL A 6 -18.40 8.52 -12.64
C VAL A 6 -17.96 9.95 -12.30
N ALA A 7 -17.64 10.75 -13.31
CA ALA A 7 -17.11 12.11 -13.13
C ALA A 7 -18.13 13.16 -12.66
N THR A 8 -19.44 12.86 -12.76
CA THR A 8 -20.54 13.82 -12.55
C THR A 8 -21.16 13.77 -11.16
N ARG A 9 -20.82 12.78 -10.30
CA ARG A 9 -21.32 12.72 -8.92
C ARG A 9 -20.36 13.40 -7.94
N PRO A 10 -20.78 14.46 -7.21
CA PRO A 10 -19.89 15.25 -6.36
C PRO A 10 -19.25 14.43 -5.23
N TRP A 11 -19.98 13.47 -4.66
CA TRP A 11 -19.45 12.55 -3.64
C TRP A 11 -18.31 11.68 -4.18
N LEU A 12 -18.41 11.19 -5.42
CA LEU A 12 -17.38 10.31 -6.00
C LEU A 12 -16.10 11.08 -6.29
N ARG A 13 -16.21 12.32 -6.75
CA ARG A 13 -15.06 13.23 -6.90
C ARG A 13 -14.39 13.49 -5.54
N GLY A 14 -15.18 13.71 -4.49
CA GLY A 14 -14.68 13.85 -3.12
C GLY A 14 -13.94 12.60 -2.63
N ALA A 15 -14.52 11.42 -2.85
CA ALA A 15 -13.91 10.14 -2.47
C ALA A 15 -12.60 9.87 -3.22
N LEU A 16 -12.56 10.10 -4.53
CA LEU A 16 -11.33 9.96 -5.33
C LEU A 16 -10.26 10.97 -4.91
N GLY A 17 -10.66 12.21 -4.63
CA GLY A 17 -9.76 13.22 -4.08
C GLY A 17 -9.18 12.81 -2.73
N CYS A 18 -10.00 12.24 -1.84
CA CYS A 18 -9.55 11.72 -0.55
C CYS A 18 -8.55 10.56 -0.72
N LEU A 19 -8.84 9.59 -1.61
CA LEU A 19 -7.91 8.50 -1.92
C LEU A 19 -6.58 9.02 -2.45
N LEU A 20 -6.61 10.00 -3.36
CA LEU A 20 -5.39 10.62 -3.88
C LEU A 20 -4.57 11.26 -2.77
N VAL A 21 -5.22 12.03 -1.88
CA VAL A 21 -4.54 12.65 -0.73
C VAL A 21 -3.92 11.58 0.17
N LEU A 22 -4.64 10.50 0.48
CA LEU A 22 -4.10 9.40 1.31
C LEU A 22 -2.90 8.71 0.66
N VAL A 23 -2.95 8.45 -0.66
CA VAL A 23 -1.81 7.87 -1.40
C VAL A 23 -0.59 8.78 -1.34
N LEU A 24 -0.79 10.09 -1.54
CA LEU A 24 0.31 11.07 -1.47
C LEU A 24 0.86 11.26 -0.05
N LEU A 25 0.03 11.04 0.98
CA LEU A 25 0.43 11.16 2.38
C LEU A 25 1.12 9.89 2.92
N ALA A 26 0.88 8.73 2.31
CA ALA A 26 1.50 7.46 2.67
C ALA A 26 3.05 7.50 2.82
N PRO A 27 3.84 8.06 1.87
CA PRO A 27 5.30 8.16 2.04
C PRO A 27 5.72 9.05 3.23
N VAL A 28 4.90 10.04 3.61
CA VAL A 28 5.17 10.88 4.79
C VAL A 28 5.07 10.05 6.07
N PHE A 29 4.06 9.17 6.16
CA PHE A 29 3.94 8.26 7.29
C PHE A 29 5.08 7.24 7.36
N ALA A 30 5.51 6.71 6.22
CA ALA A 30 6.66 5.79 6.15
C ALA A 30 7.98 6.47 6.54
N TRP A 31 8.15 7.75 6.18
CA TRP A 31 9.29 8.52 6.66
C TRP A 31 9.19 8.77 8.18
N ALA A 32 8.01 9.19 8.66
CA ALA A 32 7.79 9.50 10.07
C ALA A 32 8.02 8.29 10.97
N SER A 33 7.62 7.08 10.54
CA SER A 33 7.88 5.84 11.28
C SER A 33 9.38 5.57 11.46
N GLY A 34 10.19 5.89 10.44
CA GLY A 34 11.65 5.82 10.54
C GLY A 34 12.22 6.82 11.53
N VAL A 35 11.72 8.06 11.56
CA VAL A 35 12.18 9.11 12.49
C VAL A 35 11.90 8.75 13.95
N VAL A 36 10.74 8.17 14.23
CA VAL A 36 10.39 7.75 15.60
C VAL A 36 11.01 6.40 16.00
N GLY A 37 11.79 5.78 15.11
CA GLY A 37 12.40 4.48 15.37
C GLY A 37 11.35 3.38 15.57
N TYR A 38 10.23 3.45 14.86
CA TYR A 38 9.22 2.40 14.91
C TYR A 38 9.83 1.07 14.44
N ALA A 39 9.88 0.10 15.35
CA ALA A 39 10.26 -1.27 15.06
C ALA A 39 9.05 -2.17 15.32
N GLU A 40 8.82 -3.15 14.44
CA GLU A 40 7.73 -4.09 14.61
C GLU A 40 7.91 -4.93 15.88
N PRO A 41 6.83 -5.30 16.59
CA PRO A 41 6.92 -6.13 17.80
C PRO A 41 7.68 -7.44 17.56
N LEU A 42 7.56 -8.01 16.37
CA LEU A 42 8.28 -9.23 15.98
C LEU A 42 9.78 -8.99 15.81
N GLU A 43 10.19 -7.85 15.24
CA GLU A 43 11.59 -7.46 15.12
C GLU A 43 12.24 -7.32 16.51
N ASN A 44 11.54 -6.64 17.43
CA ASN A 44 11.99 -6.49 18.81
C ASN A 44 12.10 -7.83 19.55
N ALA A 45 11.11 -8.72 19.36
CA ALA A 45 11.14 -10.06 19.95
C ALA A 45 12.28 -10.91 19.39
N ALA A 46 12.54 -10.82 18.07
CA ALA A 46 13.66 -11.49 17.43
C ALA A 46 15.00 -11.00 18.00
N HIS A 47 15.16 -9.69 18.18
CA HIS A 47 16.34 -9.13 18.84
C HIS A 47 16.48 -9.59 20.30
N ALA A 48 15.39 -9.55 21.08
CA ALA A 48 15.41 -9.97 22.49
C ALA A 48 15.74 -11.45 22.68
N THR A 49 15.43 -12.28 21.69
CA THR A 49 15.67 -13.74 21.72
C THR A 49 16.96 -14.16 21.03
N GLY A 50 17.73 -13.21 20.46
CA GLY A 50 18.91 -13.50 19.66
C GLY A 50 18.61 -14.16 18.31
N ALA A 51 17.33 -14.21 17.91
CA ALA A 51 16.87 -14.83 16.66
C ALA A 51 16.95 -13.89 15.45
N ALA A 52 17.33 -12.63 15.64
CA ALA A 52 17.45 -11.64 14.55
C ALA A 52 18.39 -12.13 13.43
N ASP A 53 19.55 -12.69 13.78
CA ASP A 53 20.52 -13.19 12.80
C ASP A 53 20.10 -14.53 12.15
N ALA A 54 19.12 -15.22 12.73
CA ALA A 54 18.56 -16.45 12.16
C ALA A 54 17.47 -16.15 11.11
N ALA A 55 17.09 -14.88 10.92
CA ALA A 55 16.11 -14.46 9.93
C ALA A 55 16.69 -14.57 8.50
N SER A 56 16.61 -15.78 7.92
CA SER A 56 16.75 -15.95 6.48
C SER A 56 15.41 -15.67 5.81
N SER A 57 15.38 -14.79 4.81
CA SER A 57 14.19 -14.57 3.99
C SER A 57 13.89 -15.85 3.19
N ALA A 58 13.03 -16.72 3.71
CA ALA A 58 12.57 -17.92 3.02
C ALA A 58 11.73 -17.60 1.76
N VAL A 59 11.29 -16.34 1.61
CA VAL A 59 10.52 -15.86 0.47
C VAL A 59 11.45 -15.29 -0.60
N SER A 60 11.89 -16.14 -1.52
CA SER A 60 12.40 -15.73 -2.84
C SER A 60 11.21 -15.41 -3.75
N GLY A 61 10.49 -14.33 -3.43
CA GLY A 61 9.35 -13.85 -4.21
C GLY A 61 9.70 -12.64 -5.07
N LEU A 62 8.77 -12.22 -5.94
CA LEU A 62 8.90 -10.98 -6.73
C LEU A 62 9.03 -9.72 -5.84
N LEU A 63 8.53 -9.79 -4.60
CA LEU A 63 8.55 -8.70 -3.60
C LEU A 63 9.08 -9.24 -2.26
N PRO A 64 10.40 -9.47 -2.10
CA PRO A 64 10.98 -9.92 -0.84
C PRO A 64 10.68 -8.93 0.29
N GLY A 65 10.23 -9.43 1.44
CA GLY A 65 9.83 -8.57 2.57
C GLY A 65 8.72 -7.57 2.23
N TYR A 66 7.89 -7.83 1.21
CA TYR A 66 6.86 -6.91 0.70
C TYR A 66 7.40 -5.55 0.22
N THR A 67 8.69 -5.51 -0.12
CA THR A 67 9.35 -4.33 -0.67
C THR A 67 9.40 -4.37 -2.19
N VAL A 68 9.47 -3.20 -2.82
CA VAL A 68 9.67 -3.07 -4.26
C VAL A 68 11.17 -2.95 -4.54
N PRO A 69 11.79 -3.92 -5.24
CA PRO A 69 13.21 -3.86 -5.57
C PRO A 69 13.57 -2.57 -6.32
N GLY A 70 14.64 -1.91 -5.90
CA GLY A 70 15.12 -0.66 -6.53
C GLY A 70 14.42 0.61 -6.06
N LEU A 71 13.44 0.53 -5.15
CA LEU A 71 12.83 1.69 -4.50
C LEU A 71 13.25 1.77 -3.02
N ASN A 72 13.53 2.98 -2.54
CA ASN A 72 13.73 3.22 -1.11
C ASN A 72 12.39 3.19 -0.36
N GLY A 73 12.43 3.11 0.98
CA GLY A 73 11.23 2.96 1.82
C GLY A 73 10.05 3.87 1.43
N PRO A 74 10.22 5.21 1.43
CA PRO A 74 9.12 6.12 1.09
C PRO A 74 8.59 5.95 -0.34
N LEU A 75 9.45 5.79 -1.35
CA LEU A 75 9.01 5.59 -2.74
C LEU A 75 8.33 4.23 -2.92
N GLY A 76 8.82 3.20 -2.23
CA GLY A 76 8.19 1.88 -2.17
C GLY A 76 6.79 1.96 -1.55
N THR A 77 6.62 2.70 -0.46
CA THR A 77 5.31 2.94 0.16
C THR A 77 4.36 3.66 -0.79
N LEU A 78 4.82 4.70 -1.49
CA LEU A 78 3.99 5.41 -2.46
C LEU A 78 3.55 4.48 -3.60
N ALA A 79 4.46 3.69 -4.15
CA ALA A 79 4.17 2.72 -5.21
C ALA A 79 3.16 1.67 -4.74
N SER A 80 3.38 1.09 -3.55
CA SER A 80 2.46 0.11 -2.95
C SER A 80 1.08 0.71 -2.65
N ALA A 81 1.01 1.95 -2.15
CA ALA A 81 -0.25 2.64 -1.89
C ALA A 81 -1.04 2.90 -3.18
N ALA A 82 -0.37 3.34 -4.24
CA ALA A 82 -0.97 3.57 -5.54
C ALA A 82 -1.47 2.24 -6.16
N LEU A 83 -0.60 1.22 -6.20
CA LEU A 83 -0.94 -0.09 -6.77
C LEU A 83 -2.08 -0.76 -6.02
N GLY A 84 -2.04 -0.78 -4.69
CA GLY A 84 -3.11 -1.35 -3.86
C GLY A 84 -4.43 -0.64 -4.09
N THR A 85 -4.44 0.70 -4.10
CA THR A 85 -5.65 1.50 -4.35
C THR A 85 -6.24 1.21 -5.72
N LEU A 86 -5.41 1.20 -6.77
CA LEU A 86 -5.85 0.93 -8.14
C LEU A 86 -6.39 -0.50 -8.28
N LEU A 87 -5.71 -1.48 -7.68
CA LEU A 87 -6.13 -2.88 -7.73
C LEU A 87 -7.48 -3.07 -7.02
N THR A 88 -7.67 -2.49 -5.83
CA THR A 88 -8.94 -2.55 -5.11
C THR A 88 -10.07 -1.91 -5.90
N LEU A 89 -9.85 -0.72 -6.49
CA LEU A 89 -10.84 -0.07 -7.33
C LEU A 89 -11.16 -0.90 -8.58
N ALA A 90 -10.15 -1.48 -9.23
CA ALA A 90 -10.32 -2.32 -10.41
C ALA A 90 -11.17 -3.56 -10.09
N VAL A 91 -10.90 -4.23 -8.97
CA VAL A 91 -11.68 -5.37 -8.51
C VAL A 91 -13.11 -4.95 -8.19
N ALA A 92 -13.32 -3.92 -7.36
CA ALA A 92 -14.66 -3.48 -6.97
C ALA A 92 -15.51 -3.07 -8.18
N LEU A 93 -14.96 -2.26 -9.07
CA LEU A 93 -15.64 -1.83 -10.30
C LEU A 93 -15.85 -2.99 -11.28
N GLY A 94 -14.87 -3.89 -11.39
CA GLY A 94 -14.93 -5.08 -12.24
C GLY A 94 -16.03 -6.04 -11.80
N THR A 95 -16.09 -6.36 -10.50
CA THR A 95 -17.14 -7.21 -9.94
C THR A 95 -18.51 -6.57 -10.04
N GLY A 96 -18.64 -5.26 -9.77
CA GLY A 96 -19.90 -4.54 -9.96
C GLY A 96 -20.40 -4.61 -11.39
N ARG A 97 -19.50 -4.40 -12.37
CA ARG A 97 -19.82 -4.52 -13.80
C ARG A 97 -20.21 -5.94 -14.22
N LEU A 98 -19.60 -6.96 -13.61
CA LEU A 98 -19.92 -8.36 -13.91
C LEU A 98 -21.29 -8.75 -13.37
N LEU A 99 -21.66 -8.22 -12.20
CA LEU A 99 -22.95 -8.49 -11.55
C LEU A 99 -24.12 -7.74 -12.18
N GLU A 100 -23.85 -6.63 -12.89
CA GLU A 100 -24.82 -5.89 -13.70
C GLU A 100 -25.17 -6.61 -15.03
N ARG A 101 -24.41 -7.64 -15.42
CA ARG A 101 -24.66 -8.45 -16.61
C ARG A 101 -25.47 -9.69 -16.27
#